data_AF-A0A8J1LDK8-F1
#
_entry.id   AF-A0A8J1LDK8-F1
#
_cell.length_a   1.000
_cell.length_b   1.000
_cell.length_c   1.000
_cell.angle_alpha   90.00
_cell.angle_beta   90.00
_cell.angle_gamma   90.00
#
_symmetry.space_group_name_H-M   'P 1'
#
loop_
_entity.id
_entity.type
_entity.pdbx_description
1 polymer ?
#
loop_
_entity_poly.entity_id
_entity_poly.type
_entity_poly.pdbx_seq_one_letter_code
_entity_poly.pdbx_strand_id
1 'polypeptide(L)'
;MMAVLFILLCSCLISAGVALECEVCSSSSGNTCSGRFEICKDPESRCLVTLTETSFGQEKSAVLTKACGSLYNCTHPVSLRANGYRVRVSANCCATNYCNKGTVPLVTPNSTLNELSCPSCFAKDPESCDPHATVNCTGKENHCVLFSVSKERGSTIRVAGCASDIVIQSQGKAAFRGSSINVYNFSDGNSGETLRQGSLLIPLTLLTVMKIVAL
;
A
#
# COMPACT_ATOMS: atom_id res chain seq x y z
N MET A 1 -20.75 -2.56 -54.67
CA MET A 1 -21.76 -2.56 -53.59
C MET A 1 -21.48 -3.59 -52.51
N MET A 2 -21.02 -4.81 -52.83
CA MET A 2 -20.71 -5.86 -51.83
C MET A 2 -19.46 -5.60 -50.96
N ALA A 3 -18.45 -4.90 -51.48
CA ALA A 3 -17.20 -4.62 -50.74
C ALA A 3 -17.38 -3.63 -49.58
N VAL A 4 -18.30 -2.67 -49.72
CA VAL A 4 -18.55 -1.65 -48.69
C VAL A 4 -19.30 -2.25 -47.50
N LEU A 5 -20.19 -3.22 -47.76
CA LEU A 5 -20.94 -3.94 -46.73
C LEU A 5 -20.01 -4.80 -45.83
N PHE A 6 -18.97 -5.40 -46.41
CA PHE A 6 -17.96 -6.16 -45.67
C PHE A 6 -17.08 -5.27 -44.76
N ILE A 7 -16.69 -4.08 -45.22
CA ILE A 7 -15.90 -3.15 -44.42
C ILE A 7 -16.71 -2.61 -43.23
N LEU A 8 -18.01 -2.34 -43.45
CA LEU A 8 -18.94 -1.90 -42.39
C LEU A 8 -19.22 -3.01 -41.36
N LEU A 9 -19.33 -4.27 -41.78
CA LEU A 9 -19.47 -5.43 -40.88
C LEU A 9 -18.18 -5.70 -40.08
N CYS A 10 -16.99 -5.49 -40.66
CA CYS A 10 -15.71 -5.61 -39.96
C CYS A 10 -15.47 -4.47 -38.94
N SER A 11 -16.09 -3.32 -39.12
CA SER A 11 -15.96 -2.18 -38.20
C SER A 11 -16.78 -2.36 -36.91
N CYS A 12 -17.71 -3.33 -36.87
CA CYS A 12 -18.45 -3.73 -35.67
C CYS A 12 -17.72 -4.80 -34.84
N LEU A 13 -16.65 -5.39 -35.37
CA LEU A 13 -15.75 -6.31 -34.66
C LEU A 13 -14.58 -5.55 -34.01
N ILE A 14 -14.83 -4.32 -33.53
CA ILE A 14 -13.95 -3.69 -32.56
C ILE A 14 -14.03 -4.58 -31.32
N SER A 15 -13.06 -5.49 -31.23
CA SER A 15 -12.69 -6.30 -30.08
C SER A 15 -13.34 -5.77 -28.81
N ALA A 16 -14.43 -6.40 -28.37
CA ALA A 16 -14.68 -6.45 -26.93
C ALA A 16 -13.42 -7.13 -26.38
N GLY A 17 -12.46 -6.33 -25.93
CA GLY A 17 -11.21 -6.84 -25.37
C GLY A 17 -11.61 -7.85 -24.31
N VAL A 18 -11.16 -9.10 -24.48
CA VAL A 18 -11.51 -10.17 -23.55
C VAL A 18 -11.19 -9.68 -22.14
N ALA A 19 -12.23 -9.48 -21.34
CA ALA A 19 -12.05 -8.97 -19.99
C ALA A 19 -11.31 -10.03 -19.18
N LEU A 20 -10.17 -9.64 -18.58
CA LEU A 20 -9.32 -10.56 -17.83
C LEU A 20 -10.07 -11.07 -16.60
N GLU A 21 -10.07 -12.38 -16.37
CA GLU A 21 -10.70 -12.99 -15.21
C GLU A 21 -9.65 -13.66 -14.30
N CYS A 22 -9.69 -13.36 -13.01
CA CYS A 22 -8.69 -13.79 -12.03
C CYS A 22 -9.32 -14.44 -10.81
N GLU A 23 -8.60 -15.37 -10.17
CA GLU A 23 -9.04 -15.92 -8.89
C GLU A 23 -8.86 -14.87 -7.79
N VAL A 24 -9.83 -14.74 -6.89
CA VAL A 24 -9.82 -13.84 -5.74
C VAL A 24 -10.01 -14.64 -4.45
N CYS A 25 -9.01 -14.58 -3.57
CA CYS A 25 -9.05 -15.23 -2.27
C CYS A 25 -8.01 -14.63 -1.31
N SER A 26 -8.16 -14.91 -0.03
CA SER A 26 -7.17 -14.57 1.00
C SER A 26 -7.04 -15.71 2.00
N SER A 27 -5.81 -16.01 2.45
CA SER A 27 -5.54 -17.00 3.48
C SER A 27 -4.42 -16.55 4.40
N SER A 28 -4.66 -16.64 5.70
CA SER A 28 -3.66 -16.46 6.76
C SER A 28 -3.03 -17.78 7.24
N SER A 29 -3.49 -18.91 6.71
CA SER A 29 -3.03 -20.25 7.09
C SER A 29 -2.67 -21.02 5.83
N GLY A 30 -1.38 -21.06 5.50
CA GLY A 30 -0.84 -21.78 4.35
C GLY A 30 -0.19 -20.88 3.30
N ASN A 31 0.39 -21.51 2.29
CA ASN A 31 1.11 -20.87 1.19
C ASN A 31 0.26 -20.72 -0.08
N THR A 32 -1.04 -21.01 -0.01
CA THR A 32 -1.99 -20.93 -1.13
C THR A 32 -3.40 -20.64 -0.61
N CYS A 33 -4.29 -20.20 -1.49
CA CYS A 33 -5.73 -20.10 -1.23
C CYS A 33 -6.49 -20.44 -2.51
N SER A 34 -7.76 -20.82 -2.34
CA SER A 34 -8.71 -20.96 -3.44
C SER A 34 -9.97 -20.16 -3.18
N GLY A 35 -10.56 -19.60 -4.23
CA GLY A 35 -11.73 -18.75 -4.11
C GLY A 35 -12.52 -18.61 -5.40
N ARG A 36 -13.29 -17.53 -5.49
CA ARG A 36 -14.12 -17.23 -6.66
C ARG A 36 -13.28 -16.56 -7.75
N PHE A 37 -13.81 -16.57 -8.97
CA PHE A 37 -13.24 -15.83 -10.07
C PHE A 37 -13.98 -14.51 -10.26
N GLU A 38 -13.24 -13.43 -10.53
CA GLU A 38 -13.78 -12.10 -10.78
C GLU A 38 -13.22 -11.53 -12.08
N ILE A 39 -14.09 -10.86 -12.84
CA ILE A 39 -13.70 -10.09 -14.02
C ILE A 39 -13.04 -8.80 -13.54
N CYS A 40 -11.79 -8.59 -13.93
CA CYS A 40 -11.03 -7.40 -13.60
C CYS A 40 -11.61 -6.16 -14.28
N LYS A 41 -11.67 -5.06 -13.54
CA LYS A 41 -12.21 -3.79 -14.03
C LYS A 41 -11.06 -2.88 -14.42
N ASP A 42 -11.22 -2.08 -15.47
CA ASP A 42 -10.23 -1.06 -15.81
C ASP A 42 -9.91 -0.17 -14.58
N PRO A 43 -8.63 0.13 -14.30
CA PRO A 43 -7.43 -0.14 -15.11
C PRO A 43 -6.69 -1.46 -14.78
N GLU A 44 -7.32 -2.40 -14.07
CA GLU A 44 -6.72 -3.68 -13.69
C GLU A 44 -6.51 -4.57 -14.91
N SER A 45 -5.25 -4.94 -15.16
CA SER A 45 -4.83 -5.67 -16.36
C SER A 45 -3.98 -6.90 -16.03
N ARG A 46 -3.90 -7.29 -14.75
CA ARG A 46 -3.11 -8.42 -14.26
C ARG A 46 -3.88 -9.19 -13.20
N CYS A 47 -3.66 -10.51 -13.18
CA CYS A 47 -3.96 -11.33 -12.03
C CYS A 47 -2.75 -11.35 -11.10
N LEU A 48 -2.98 -11.13 -9.81
CA LEU A 48 -1.96 -11.07 -8.79
C LEU A 48 -2.03 -12.31 -7.90
N VAL A 49 -0.87 -12.77 -7.47
CA VAL A 49 -0.68 -13.49 -6.22
C VAL A 49 0.24 -12.62 -5.38
N THR A 50 -0.12 -12.39 -4.12
CA THR A 50 0.66 -11.56 -3.19
C THR A 50 0.86 -12.30 -1.87
N LEU A 51 2.04 -12.14 -1.28
CA LEU A 51 2.34 -12.57 0.07
C LEU A 51 2.71 -11.34 0.90
N THR A 52 1.87 -11.03 1.87
CA THR A 52 2.04 -9.92 2.82
C THR A 52 2.55 -10.48 4.13
N GLU A 53 3.79 -10.18 4.48
CA GLU A 53 4.37 -10.51 5.78
C GLU A 53 4.31 -9.30 6.70
N THR A 54 3.85 -9.52 7.92
CA THR A 54 3.86 -8.52 8.99
C THR A 54 4.61 -9.07 10.18
N SER A 55 5.55 -8.30 10.72
CA SER A 55 6.26 -8.64 11.96
C SER A 55 6.14 -7.53 12.98
N PHE A 56 5.90 -7.89 14.24
CA PHE A 56 5.96 -6.99 15.37
C PHE A 56 6.74 -7.63 16.52
N GLY A 57 7.94 -7.11 16.81
CA GLY A 57 8.87 -7.76 17.74
C GLY A 57 9.22 -9.18 17.27
N GLN A 58 8.88 -10.19 18.08
CA GLN A 58 9.05 -11.60 17.73
C GLN A 58 7.85 -12.21 17.01
N GLU A 59 6.68 -11.56 17.06
CA GLU A 59 5.48 -12.04 16.39
C GLU A 59 5.59 -11.82 14.88
N LYS A 60 5.27 -12.85 14.11
CA LYS A 60 5.23 -12.80 12.64
C LYS A 60 3.92 -13.40 12.16
N SER A 61 3.34 -12.79 11.14
CA SER A 61 2.19 -13.32 10.43
C SER A 61 2.38 -13.10 8.93
N ALA A 62 1.75 -13.96 8.14
CA ALA A 62 1.74 -13.84 6.69
C ALA A 62 0.32 -14.04 6.18
N VAL A 63 -0.03 -13.30 5.14
CA VAL A 63 -1.30 -13.42 4.44
C VAL A 63 -1.02 -13.55 2.96
N LEU A 64 -1.51 -14.62 2.34
CA LEU A 64 -1.52 -14.75 0.90
C LEU A 64 -2.83 -14.20 0.35
N THR A 65 -2.77 -13.42 -0.73
CA THR A 65 -3.95 -12.88 -1.39
C THR A 65 -3.83 -13.02 -2.90
N LYS A 66 -4.90 -13.50 -3.53
CA LYS A 66 -5.11 -13.47 -4.98
C LYS A 66 -6.15 -12.39 -5.31
N ALA A 67 -5.89 -11.59 -6.34
CA ALA A 67 -6.77 -10.48 -6.73
C ALA A 67 -6.52 -10.03 -8.18
N CYS A 68 -7.44 -9.20 -8.70
CA CYS A 68 -7.16 -8.32 -9.83
C CYS A 68 -6.21 -7.16 -9.42
N GLY A 69 -5.54 -6.57 -10.39
CA GLY A 69 -4.67 -5.41 -10.19
C GLY A 69 -3.86 -5.05 -11.42
N SER A 70 -2.78 -4.29 -11.24
CA SER A 70 -1.96 -3.76 -12.34
C SER A 70 -0.52 -4.31 -12.31
N LEU A 71 0.21 -4.15 -13.41
CA LEU A 71 1.64 -4.52 -13.48
C LEU A 71 2.49 -3.76 -12.46
N TYR A 72 2.06 -2.55 -12.09
CA TYR A 72 2.74 -1.73 -11.10
C TYR A 72 2.83 -2.43 -9.74
N ASN A 73 1.76 -3.14 -9.34
CA ASN A 73 1.68 -3.87 -8.08
C ASN A 73 2.75 -4.97 -7.93
N CYS A 74 3.29 -5.48 -9.03
CA CYS A 74 4.29 -6.56 -9.04
C CYS A 74 5.72 -6.08 -9.30
N THR A 75 5.87 -4.95 -9.97
CA THR A 75 7.19 -4.36 -10.26
C THR A 75 7.73 -3.53 -9.10
N HIS A 76 6.87 -3.12 -8.16
CA HIS A 76 7.21 -2.29 -7.01
C HIS A 76 6.84 -3.00 -5.70
N PRO A 77 7.78 -3.79 -5.12
CA PRO A 77 7.57 -4.45 -3.84
C PRO A 77 7.26 -3.42 -2.75
N VAL A 78 6.35 -3.79 -1.84
CA VAL A 78 6.00 -2.93 -0.71
C VAL A 78 6.97 -3.20 0.42
N SER A 79 7.58 -2.16 0.96
CA SER A 79 8.30 -2.20 2.24
C SER A 79 7.85 -1.05 3.12
N LEU A 80 7.47 -1.38 4.35
CA LEU A 80 7.11 -0.44 5.39
C LEU A 80 7.81 -0.87 6.67
N ARG A 81 8.47 0.06 7.35
CA ARG A 81 9.24 -0.22 8.56
C ARG A 81 9.01 0.88 9.58
N ALA A 82 8.66 0.48 10.79
CA ALA A 82 8.63 1.31 11.98
C ALA A 82 9.37 0.58 13.12
N ASN A 83 9.41 1.18 14.30
CA ASN A 83 10.14 0.64 15.44
C ASN A 83 9.49 -0.68 15.88
N GLY A 84 10.23 -1.78 15.76
CA GLY A 84 9.75 -3.13 16.04
C GLY A 84 8.68 -3.65 15.07
N TYR A 85 8.13 -2.82 14.17
CA TYR A 85 7.06 -3.18 13.24
C TYR A 85 7.54 -3.17 11.79
N ARG A 86 7.17 -4.17 11.01
CA ARG A 86 7.52 -4.24 9.61
C ARG A 86 6.45 -4.92 8.77
N VAL A 87 6.25 -4.40 7.57
CA VAL A 87 5.42 -5.02 6.54
C VAL A 87 6.22 -5.16 5.26
N ARG A 88 6.10 -6.31 4.62
CA ARG A 88 6.63 -6.56 3.28
C ARG A 88 5.57 -7.22 2.42
N VAL A 89 5.44 -6.77 1.17
CA VAL A 89 4.55 -7.42 0.20
C VAL A 89 5.35 -7.82 -1.01
N SER A 90 5.39 -9.12 -1.25
CA SER A 90 5.90 -9.73 -2.48
C SER A 90 4.73 -10.06 -3.39
N ALA A 91 4.92 -9.90 -4.70
CA ALA A 91 3.84 -10.09 -5.66
C ALA A 91 4.36 -10.72 -6.95
N ASN A 92 3.54 -11.60 -7.54
CA ASN A 92 3.73 -12.10 -8.89
C ASN A 92 2.48 -11.77 -9.74
N CYS A 93 2.71 -11.40 -11.01
CA CYS A 93 1.67 -10.99 -11.93
C CYS A 93 1.66 -11.86 -13.18
N CYS A 94 0.47 -12.08 -13.73
CA CYS A 94 0.28 -12.70 -15.03
C CYS A 94 -0.94 -12.05 -15.74
N ALA A 95 -1.13 -12.31 -17.04
CA ALA A 95 -2.08 -11.56 -17.88
C ALA A 95 -2.99 -12.45 -18.73
N THR A 96 -3.18 -13.71 -18.34
CA THR A 96 -4.12 -14.63 -18.96
C THR A 96 -5.19 -15.04 -17.96
N ASN A 97 -6.36 -15.49 -18.41
CA ASN A 97 -7.43 -15.87 -17.49
C ASN A 97 -6.98 -16.97 -16.52
N TYR A 98 -7.32 -16.81 -15.25
CA TYR A 98 -7.10 -17.79 -14.19
C TYR A 98 -5.62 -18.14 -13.96
N CYS A 99 -4.71 -17.25 -14.36
CA CYS A 99 -3.28 -17.55 -14.39
C CYS A 99 -2.59 -17.43 -13.03
N ASN A 100 -3.21 -16.78 -12.05
CA ASN A 100 -2.64 -16.51 -10.72
C ASN A 100 -2.69 -17.74 -9.80
N LYS A 101 -2.21 -18.86 -10.33
CA LYS A 101 -2.02 -20.13 -9.63
C LYS A 101 -0.66 -20.14 -8.95
N GLY A 102 -0.54 -20.93 -7.88
CA GLY A 102 0.71 -21.17 -7.19
C GLY A 102 0.98 -20.20 -6.04
N THR A 103 2.25 -20.18 -5.62
CA THR A 103 2.73 -19.49 -4.42
C THR A 103 3.73 -18.40 -4.83
N VAL A 104 3.93 -17.41 -3.95
CA VAL A 104 4.92 -16.35 -4.16
C VAL A 104 6.02 -16.52 -3.13
N PRO A 105 7.30 -16.65 -3.54
CA PRO A 105 8.40 -16.72 -2.59
C PRO A 105 8.59 -15.37 -1.90
N LEU A 106 9.10 -15.41 -0.68
CA LEU A 106 9.44 -14.22 0.07
C LEU A 106 10.61 -13.51 -0.62
N VAL A 107 10.44 -12.23 -0.96
CA VAL A 107 11.57 -11.41 -1.38
C VAL A 107 12.51 -11.21 -0.18
N THR A 108 13.77 -11.55 -0.37
CA THR A 108 14.79 -11.38 0.67
C THR A 108 14.89 -9.91 1.04
N PRO A 109 14.87 -9.56 2.32
CA PRO A 109 14.90 -8.16 2.72
C PRO A 109 16.24 -7.53 2.38
N ASN A 110 16.20 -6.41 1.65
CA ASN A 110 17.37 -5.55 1.53
C ASN A 110 17.60 -4.84 2.87
N SER A 111 18.61 -5.27 3.61
CA SER A 111 19.00 -4.71 4.91
C SER A 111 20.05 -3.60 4.80
N THR A 112 20.51 -3.28 3.59
CA THR A 112 21.47 -2.19 3.34
C THR A 112 20.84 -0.88 3.76
N LEU A 113 21.46 -0.19 4.71
CA LEU A 113 21.06 1.14 5.14
C LEU A 113 21.10 2.09 3.95
N ASN A 114 20.05 2.91 3.81
CA ASN A 114 20.14 4.11 2.99
C ASN A 114 20.43 5.32 3.91
N GLU A 115 20.50 6.51 3.34
CA GLU A 115 20.86 7.73 4.07
C GLU A 115 19.67 8.39 4.79
N LEU A 116 18.47 7.79 4.71
CA LEU A 116 17.26 8.34 5.30
C LEU A 116 17.01 7.77 6.70
N SER A 117 16.68 8.65 7.64
CA SER A 117 16.19 8.27 8.98
C SER A 117 14.86 8.98 9.22
N CYS A 118 13.84 8.22 9.63
CA CYS A 118 12.48 8.71 9.80
C CYS A 118 12.05 8.66 11.26
N PRO A 119 11.24 9.62 11.75
CA PRO A 119 10.49 9.44 12.98
C PRO A 119 9.67 8.16 12.92
N SER A 120 9.57 7.47 14.04
CA SER A 120 9.10 6.10 14.05
C SER A 120 8.31 5.78 15.30
N CYS A 121 7.09 5.28 15.10
CA CYS A 121 6.24 4.75 16.16
C CYS A 121 5.31 3.67 15.60
N PHE A 122 4.97 2.69 16.42
CA PHE A 122 3.89 1.75 16.15
C PHE A 122 3.14 1.55 17.45
N ALA A 123 1.84 1.82 17.45
CA ALA A 123 1.02 1.66 18.63
C ALA A 123 -0.38 1.14 18.29
N LYS A 124 -0.90 0.29 19.16
CA LYS A 124 -2.31 -0.18 19.15
C LYS A 124 -3.27 0.82 19.80
N ASP A 125 -2.72 1.82 20.48
CA ASP A 125 -3.43 3.02 20.93
C ASP A 125 -2.84 4.22 20.18
N PRO A 126 -3.57 4.87 19.25
CA PRO A 126 -3.06 5.96 18.43
C PRO A 126 -2.46 7.12 19.23
N GLU A 127 -3.02 7.43 20.41
CA GLU A 127 -2.56 8.51 21.29
C GLU A 127 -1.16 8.23 21.87
N SER A 128 -0.81 6.95 22.02
CA SER A 128 0.51 6.52 22.54
C SER A 128 1.62 6.48 21.48
N CYS A 129 1.28 6.72 20.20
CA CYS A 129 2.26 6.74 19.11
C CYS A 129 2.93 8.11 19.02
N ASP A 130 3.94 8.33 19.85
CA ASP A 130 4.76 9.53 19.79
C ASP A 130 6.05 9.27 18.98
N PRO A 131 6.18 9.81 17.75
CA PRO A 131 7.32 9.56 16.88
C PRO A 131 8.53 10.42 17.29
N HIS A 132 9.02 10.24 18.52
CA HIS A 132 10.30 10.79 18.98
C HIS A 132 11.48 9.87 18.65
N ALA A 133 11.26 8.56 18.68
CA ALA A 133 12.26 7.59 18.23
C ALA A 133 12.43 7.68 16.71
N THR A 134 13.62 7.36 16.21
CA THR A 134 13.90 7.28 14.77
C THR A 134 14.20 5.85 14.35
N VAL A 135 14.02 5.56 13.07
CA VAL A 135 14.44 4.31 12.45
C VAL A 135 15.20 4.61 11.17
N ASN A 136 16.35 3.95 11.00
CA ASN A 136 17.12 4.06 9.77
C ASN A 136 16.47 3.22 8.68
N CYS A 137 16.26 3.84 7.53
CA CYS A 137 15.61 3.23 6.40
C CYS A 137 16.62 2.36 5.62
N THR A 138 16.10 1.44 4.80
CA THR A 138 16.92 0.48 4.06
C THR A 138 16.43 0.29 2.63
N GLY A 139 17.35 -0.06 1.73
CA GLY A 139 17.01 -0.39 0.34
C GLY A 139 16.23 0.73 -0.34
N LYS A 140 14.97 0.44 -0.71
CA LYS A 140 14.07 1.38 -1.41
C LYS A 140 13.06 2.07 -0.49
N GLU A 141 13.27 2.03 0.83
CA GLU A 141 12.45 2.75 1.81
C GLU A 141 12.87 4.24 1.83
N ASN A 142 12.48 5.00 0.81
CA ASN A 142 12.97 6.36 0.55
C ASN A 142 12.03 7.49 1.02
N HIS A 143 10.98 7.15 1.77
CA HIS A 143 10.00 8.12 2.27
C HIS A 143 9.73 7.89 3.76
N CYS A 144 9.47 8.97 4.49
CA CYS A 144 8.88 8.90 5.81
C CYS A 144 7.36 8.98 5.70
N VAL A 145 6.63 8.17 6.46
CA VAL A 145 5.17 8.15 6.48
C VAL A 145 4.64 8.21 7.89
N LEU A 146 3.42 8.73 8.04
CA LEU A 146 2.60 8.63 9.24
C LEU A 146 1.14 8.43 8.83
N PHE A 147 0.50 7.38 9.34
CA PHE A 147 -0.91 7.10 9.09
C PHE A 147 -1.54 6.25 10.19
N SER A 148 -2.87 6.18 10.16
CA SER A 148 -3.66 5.33 11.04
C SER A 148 -4.40 4.26 10.25
N VAL A 149 -4.60 3.10 10.87
CA VAL A 149 -5.32 1.96 10.27
C VAL A 149 -6.37 1.47 11.25
N SER A 150 -7.62 1.38 10.82
CA SER A 150 -8.69 0.76 11.61
C SER A 150 -9.12 -0.56 11.00
N LYS A 151 -9.37 -1.54 11.87
CA LYS A 151 -10.02 -2.81 11.50
C LYS A 151 -11.51 -2.72 11.79
N GLU A 152 -12.35 -3.43 11.03
CA GLU A 152 -13.82 -3.42 11.21
C GLU A 152 -14.27 -3.79 12.64
N ARG A 153 -13.43 -4.48 13.43
CA ARG A 153 -13.70 -4.84 14.84
C ARG A 153 -13.14 -3.85 15.88
N GLY A 154 -12.87 -2.60 15.49
CA GLY A 154 -12.67 -1.48 16.41
C GLY A 154 -11.25 -1.23 16.91
N SER A 155 -10.26 -2.06 16.55
CA SER A 155 -8.86 -1.76 16.87
C SER A 155 -8.27 -0.79 15.85
N THR A 156 -7.68 0.30 16.33
CA THR A 156 -6.96 1.27 15.51
C THR A 156 -5.48 1.22 15.85
N ILE A 157 -4.64 1.10 14.84
CA ILE A 157 -3.19 1.27 14.99
C ILE A 157 -2.75 2.61 14.38
N ARG A 158 -1.64 3.14 14.88
CA ARG A 158 -0.93 4.26 14.27
C ARG A 158 0.49 3.84 13.97
N VAL A 159 0.98 4.24 12.80
CA VAL A 159 2.28 3.83 12.26
C VAL A 159 2.99 5.06 11.73
N ALA A 160 4.23 5.28 12.20
CA ALA A 160 5.18 6.21 11.61
C ALA A 160 6.49 5.48 11.30
N GLY A 161 7.13 5.78 10.18
CA GLY A 161 8.41 5.17 9.83
C GLY A 161 8.76 5.30 8.36
N CYS A 162 9.60 4.40 7.86
CA CYS A 162 10.08 4.40 6.49
C CYS A 162 9.17 3.60 5.55
N ALA A 163 9.03 4.04 4.31
CA ALA A 163 8.19 3.40 3.30
C ALA A 163 8.77 3.47 1.88
N SER A 164 8.45 2.47 1.07
CA SER A 164 8.70 2.45 -0.38
C SER A 164 7.69 3.29 -1.16
N ASP A 165 8.03 3.72 -2.38
CA ASP A 165 7.19 4.58 -3.24
C ASP A 165 5.74 4.10 -3.40
N ILE A 166 5.52 2.79 -3.54
CA ILE A 166 4.20 2.18 -3.69
C ILE A 166 3.29 2.43 -2.47
N VAL A 167 3.86 2.58 -1.27
CA VAL A 167 3.10 2.92 -0.06
C VAL A 167 2.57 4.34 -0.17
N ILE A 168 3.36 5.27 -0.70
CA ILE A 168 2.97 6.67 -0.87
C ILE A 168 1.86 6.78 -1.91
N GLN A 169 2.07 6.18 -3.07
CA GLN A 169 1.10 6.23 -4.18
C GLN A 169 -0.24 5.56 -3.82
N SER A 170 -0.22 4.58 -2.91
CA SER A 170 -1.43 3.91 -2.43
C SER A 170 -2.00 4.52 -1.15
N GLN A 171 -1.41 5.60 -0.62
CA GLN A 171 -1.77 6.20 0.67
C GLN A 171 -1.84 5.15 1.79
N GLY A 172 -0.80 4.32 1.87
CA GLY A 172 -0.66 3.25 2.88
C GLY A 172 -1.38 1.94 2.53
N LYS A 173 -2.35 1.94 1.62
CA LYS A 173 -3.22 0.77 1.35
C LYS A 173 -2.44 -0.43 0.81
N ALA A 174 -1.35 -0.23 0.07
CA ALA A 174 -0.57 -1.34 -0.49
C ALA A 174 0.06 -2.24 0.59
N ALA A 175 0.30 -1.73 1.80
CA ALA A 175 0.83 -2.52 2.91
C ALA A 175 -0.18 -3.53 3.49
N PHE A 176 -1.48 -3.34 3.22
CA PHE A 176 -2.54 -4.14 3.85
C PHE A 176 -3.45 -4.83 2.84
N ARG A 177 -2.91 -5.16 1.66
CA ARG A 177 -3.66 -5.86 0.61
C ARG A 177 -4.29 -7.14 1.16
N GLY A 178 -5.55 -7.37 0.79
CA GLY A 178 -6.32 -8.55 1.20
C GLY A 178 -6.80 -8.55 2.66
N SER A 179 -6.64 -7.42 3.37
CA SER A 179 -7.17 -7.22 4.72
C SER A 179 -8.37 -6.27 4.69
N SER A 180 -9.42 -6.58 5.47
CA SER A 180 -10.54 -5.66 5.71
C SER A 180 -10.13 -4.57 6.71
N ILE A 181 -9.42 -3.57 6.22
CA ILE A 181 -8.90 -2.43 7.00
C ILE A 181 -9.07 -1.12 6.24
N ASN A 182 -9.20 -0.02 6.99
CA ASN A 182 -9.26 1.33 6.44
C ASN A 182 -8.02 2.12 6.86
N VAL A 183 -7.34 2.71 5.88
CA VAL A 183 -6.20 3.63 6.10
C VAL A 183 -6.70 5.07 6.03
N TYR A 184 -6.30 5.90 6.99
CA TYR A 184 -6.69 7.31 7.07
C TYR A 184 -5.61 8.15 7.76
N ASN A 185 -5.76 9.48 7.71
CA ASN A 185 -4.76 10.45 8.20
C ASN A 185 -3.35 10.19 7.65
N PHE A 186 -3.27 9.83 6.37
CA PHE A 186 -2.02 9.55 5.70
C PHE A 186 -1.24 10.84 5.44
N SER A 187 0.05 10.81 5.76
CA SER A 187 1.00 11.88 5.50
C SER A 187 2.35 11.26 5.13
N ASP A 188 3.07 11.93 4.23
CA ASP A 188 4.40 11.56 3.78
C ASP A 188 5.35 12.76 3.79
N GLY A 189 6.64 12.49 3.83
CA GLY A 189 7.69 13.50 3.75
C GLY A 189 9.09 12.89 3.73
N ASN A 190 10.10 13.68 3.36
CA ASN A 190 11.49 13.24 3.30
C ASN A 190 12.28 13.55 4.58
N SER A 191 11.65 14.20 5.57
CA SER A 191 12.24 14.49 6.87
C SER A 191 11.16 14.50 7.96
N GLY A 192 11.57 14.32 9.21
CA GLY A 192 10.65 14.27 10.35
C GLY A 192 9.90 15.56 10.65
N GLU A 193 10.36 16.70 10.12
CA GLU A 193 9.75 18.02 10.32
C GLU A 193 8.45 18.16 9.51
N THR A 194 8.38 17.58 8.31
CA THR A 194 7.20 17.64 7.44
C THR A 194 6.02 16.82 8.00
N LEU A 195 6.30 15.67 8.64
CA LEU A 195 5.25 14.80 9.22
C LEU A 195 4.59 15.38 10.49
N ARG A 196 5.21 16.36 11.15
CA ARG A 196 4.66 17.05 12.33
C ARG A 196 3.73 18.21 11.97
N GLN A 197 3.79 18.74 10.75
CA GLN A 197 3.11 19.98 10.34
C GLN A 197 1.64 19.82 9.90
N GLY A 198 1.08 18.61 9.95
CA GLY A 198 -0.34 18.38 9.65
C GLY A 198 -1.34 18.97 10.65
N SER A 199 -0.91 19.71 11.68
CA SER A 199 -1.82 20.25 12.72
C SER A 199 -1.53 21.68 13.18
N LEU A 200 -0.58 22.40 12.57
CA LEU A 200 -0.32 23.81 12.90
C LEU A 200 -0.12 24.65 11.64
N LEU A 201 -1.21 24.88 10.91
CA LEU A 201 -1.37 26.16 10.23
C LEU A 201 -2.08 27.09 11.21
N ILE A 202 -1.34 27.60 12.22
CA ILE A 202 -1.77 28.84 12.86
C ILE A 202 -1.54 29.91 11.79
N PRO A 203 -2.59 30.55 11.26
CA PRO A 203 -2.39 31.61 10.29
C PRO A 203 -1.55 32.70 10.98
N LEU A 204 -0.46 33.13 10.33
CA LEU A 204 0.41 34.23 10.77
C LEU A 204 -0.35 35.55 11.02
N THR A 205 -1.66 35.59 10.75
CA THR A 205 -2.55 36.72 10.99
C THR A 205 -2.95 36.90 12.46
N LEU A 206 -2.74 35.92 13.36
CA LEU A 206 -3.03 36.12 14.80
C LEU A 206 -1.90 36.83 15.56
N LEU A 207 -0.64 36.77 15.10
CA LEU A 207 0.47 37.45 15.78
C LEU A 207 0.46 38.98 15.59
N THR A 208 -0.25 39.50 14.59
CA THR A 208 -0.37 40.95 14.39
C THR A 208 -1.47 41.58 15.25
N VAL A 209 -2.48 40.82 15.69
CA VAL A 209 -3.58 41.37 16.50
C VAL A 209 -3.16 41.62 17.95
N MET A 210 -2.25 40.82 18.53
CA MET A 210 -1.78 41.04 19.90
C MET A 210 -0.86 42.26 20.07
N LYS A 211 -0.33 42.84 18.97
CA LYS A 211 0.45 44.10 19.03
C LYS A 211 -0.41 45.37 18.94
N ILE A 212 -1.68 45.25 18.56
CA ILE A 212 -2.57 46.42 18.37
C ILE A 212 -3.41 46.71 19.63
N VAL A 213 -3.57 45.75 20.55
CA VAL A 213 -4.32 45.94 21.81
C VAL A 213 -3.45 46.44 22.97
N ALA A 214 -2.16 46.72 22.72
CA ALA A 214 -1.19 47.18 23.73
C ALA A 214 -0.63 48.59 23.47
N LEU A 215 -1.37 49.45 22.76
CA LEU A 215 -1.12 50.88 22.62
C LEU A 215 -2.41 51.67 22.83
#